data_AF-A0A430M971-F1
#
_entry.id   AF-A0A430M971-F1
#
_cell.length_a   1.000
_cell.length_b   1.000
_cell.length_c   1.000
_cell.angle_alpha   90.00
_cell.angle_beta   90.00
_cell.angle_gamma   90.00
#
_symmetry.space_group_name_H-M   'P 1'
#
loop_
_entity.id
_entity.type
_entity.pdbx_description
1 polymer ?
#
loop_
_entity_poly.entity_id
_entity_poly.type
_entity_poly.pdbx_seq_one_letter_code
_entity_poly.pdbx_strand_id
1 'polypeptide(L)'
;MGLFYPTVCLQEDATVDTIYDIASLTKLFTTVGVLKQIDTGKIRLQERVSKYVPSFGVNGKKKITILILLTHTSGFDADPVPSLYPDAYKTHAERIDAVLGQHLLNSPGSISLYSDLNFLTLKTVTDRKLDVLIREITTALDMHSTFFNKSNVESSKSQ
;
A
#
# COMPACT_ATOMS: atom_id res chain seq x y z
N MET A 1 8.26 -6.40 48.22
CA MET A 1 7.09 -6.67 47.35
C MET A 1 6.70 -5.34 46.72
N GLY A 2 7.32 -5.01 45.58
CA GLY A 2 7.18 -3.70 44.93
C GLY A 2 6.03 -3.73 43.93
N LEU A 3 5.06 -2.85 44.12
CA LEU A 3 3.92 -2.67 43.23
C LEU A 3 4.40 -2.09 41.89
N PHE A 4 4.16 -2.85 40.83
CA PHE A 4 4.36 -2.46 39.45
C PHE A 4 3.22 -1.50 39.09
N TYR A 5 3.49 -0.21 38.91
CA TYR A 5 2.52 0.71 38.32
C TYR A 5 2.54 0.51 36.81
N PRO A 6 1.43 0.13 36.16
CA PRO A 6 1.36 0.13 34.71
C PRO A 6 1.51 1.58 34.23
N THR A 7 2.34 1.79 33.22
CA THR A 7 2.49 3.06 32.52
C THR A 7 1.11 3.43 31.95
N VAL A 8 0.44 4.39 32.58
CA VAL A 8 -0.75 5.03 31.99
C VAL A 8 -0.26 5.75 30.73
N CYS A 9 -0.78 5.36 29.57
CA CYS A 9 -0.63 6.17 28.37
C CYS A 9 -1.19 7.56 28.70
N LEU A 10 -0.33 8.59 28.68
CA LEU A 10 -0.82 9.96 28.76
C LEU A 10 -1.74 10.18 27.55
N GLN A 11 -3.02 10.36 27.83
CA GLN A 11 -3.97 10.78 26.81
C GLN A 11 -3.72 12.26 26.55
N GLU A 12 -3.12 12.56 25.40
CA GLU A 12 -2.96 13.93 24.92
C GLU A 12 -4.27 14.37 24.24
N ASP A 13 -4.63 15.65 24.40
CA ASP A 13 -5.79 16.21 23.72
C ASP A 13 -5.52 16.33 22.22
N ALA A 14 -6.46 15.86 21.41
CA ALA A 14 -6.40 16.02 19.97
C ALA A 14 -6.55 17.50 19.58
N THR A 15 -5.67 17.97 18.70
CA THR A 15 -5.74 19.30 18.09
C THR A 15 -5.99 19.17 16.59
N VAL A 16 -6.27 20.29 15.93
CA VAL A 16 -6.40 20.32 14.46
C VAL A 16 -5.11 19.96 13.73
N ASP A 17 -3.96 20.05 14.40
CA ASP A 17 -2.63 19.74 13.86
C ASP A 17 -2.16 18.33 14.22
N THR A 18 -2.96 17.55 14.96
CA THR A 18 -2.61 16.18 15.36
C THR A 18 -2.47 15.28 14.11
N ILE A 19 -1.33 14.60 14.00
CA ILE A 19 -1.02 13.69 12.89
C ILE A 19 -1.50 12.27 13.21
N TYR A 20 -2.27 11.69 12.30
CA TYR A 20 -2.80 10.33 12.41
C TYR A 20 -2.26 9.42 11.31
N ASP A 21 -2.12 8.12 11.62
CA ASP A 21 -2.02 7.11 10.58
C ASP A 21 -3.37 6.95 9.88
N ILE A 22 -3.43 7.35 8.61
CA ILE A 22 -4.64 7.30 7.80
C ILE A 22 -4.87 5.92 7.16
N ALA A 23 -3.95 4.97 7.37
CA ALA A 23 -4.00 3.59 6.93
C ALA A 23 -4.48 3.46 5.47
N SER A 24 -5.62 2.81 5.28
CA SER A 24 -6.19 2.51 3.96
C SER A 24 -6.59 3.73 3.13
N LEU A 25 -6.74 4.93 3.71
CA LEU A 25 -6.94 6.16 2.92
C LEU A 25 -5.74 6.47 1.99
N THR A 26 -4.56 5.91 2.28
CA THR A 26 -3.40 5.93 1.39
C THR A 26 -3.70 5.37 -0.01
N LYS A 27 -4.69 4.46 -0.15
CA LYS A 27 -5.10 3.91 -1.44
C LYS A 27 -5.63 4.98 -2.39
N LEU A 28 -6.27 6.03 -1.89
CA LEU A 28 -6.75 7.14 -2.72
C LEU A 28 -5.58 7.87 -3.40
N PHE A 29 -4.54 8.20 -2.64
CA PHE A 29 -3.32 8.81 -3.18
C PHE A 29 -2.58 7.88 -4.15
N THR A 30 -2.56 6.57 -3.86
CA THR A 30 -2.00 5.56 -4.77
C THR A 30 -2.76 5.52 -6.08
N THR A 31 -4.10 5.53 -6.05
CA THR A 31 -4.96 5.61 -7.23
C THR A 31 -4.65 6.84 -8.06
N VAL A 32 -4.60 8.03 -7.45
CA VAL A 32 -4.26 9.28 -8.17
C VAL A 32 -2.86 9.18 -8.80
N GLY A 33 -1.88 8.64 -8.09
CA GLY A 33 -0.52 8.43 -8.62
C GLY A 33 -0.47 7.50 -9.85
N VAL A 34 -1.29 6.45 -9.87
CA VAL A 34 -1.44 5.54 -11.01
C VAL A 34 -2.19 6.23 -12.16
N LEU A 35 -3.27 6.96 -11.87
CA LEU A 35 -4.05 7.69 -12.88
C LEU A 35 -3.21 8.77 -13.58
N LYS A 36 -2.36 9.52 -12.87
CA LYS A 36 -1.42 10.46 -13.49
C LYS A 36 -0.45 9.77 -14.48
N GLN A 37 -0.05 8.54 -14.20
CA GLN A 37 0.78 7.75 -15.12
C GLN A 37 -0.03 7.19 -16.30
N ILE A 38 -1.33 6.99 -16.12
CA ILE A 38 -2.25 6.67 -17.22
C ILE A 38 -2.41 7.88 -18.16
N ASP A 39 -2.60 9.08 -17.61
CA ASP A 39 -2.74 10.32 -18.40
C ASP A 39 -1.49 10.60 -19.24
N THR A 40 -0.31 10.27 -18.73
CA THR A 40 0.97 10.41 -19.46
C THR A 40 1.28 9.22 -20.39
N GLY A 41 0.38 8.24 -20.49
CA GLY A 41 0.51 7.06 -21.36
C GLY A 41 1.54 6.02 -20.89
N LYS A 42 2.11 6.17 -19.70
CA LYS A 42 3.09 5.23 -19.12
C LYS A 42 2.45 3.93 -18.66
N ILE A 43 1.24 4.04 -18.10
CA ILE A 43 0.41 2.90 -17.69
C ILE A 43 -0.89 2.92 -18.50
N ARG A 44 -1.50 1.75 -18.76
CA ARG A 44 -2.82 1.66 -19.39
C ARG A 44 -3.73 0.75 -18.56
N LEU A 45 -4.98 1.18 -18.36
CA LEU A 45 -5.96 0.47 -17.54
C LEU A 45 -6.15 -1.00 -17.94
N GLN A 46 -6.18 -1.29 -19.24
CA GLN A 46 -6.43 -2.63 -19.77
C GLN A 46 -5.16 -3.47 -19.98
N GLU A 47 -3.98 -2.91 -19.69
CA GLU A 47 -2.74 -3.68 -19.79
C GLU A 47 -2.56 -4.60 -18.59
N ARG A 48 -1.91 -5.74 -18.84
CA ARG A 48 -1.60 -6.74 -17.82
C ARG A 48 -0.53 -6.19 -16.88
N VAL A 49 -0.68 -6.45 -15.59
CA VAL A 49 0.32 -6.11 -14.58
C VAL A 49 1.69 -6.72 -14.93
N SER A 50 1.68 -7.96 -15.45
CA SER A 50 2.89 -8.68 -15.86
C SER A 50 3.64 -8.06 -17.03
N LYS A 51 3.05 -7.08 -17.75
CA LYS A 51 3.79 -6.29 -18.74
C LYS A 51 4.79 -5.35 -18.07
N TYR A 52 4.43 -4.79 -16.92
CA TYR A 52 5.27 -3.85 -16.16
C TYR A 52 6.15 -4.59 -15.15
N VAL A 53 5.62 -5.68 -14.56
CA VAL A 53 6.29 -6.48 -13.53
C VAL A 53 6.25 -7.95 -13.93
N PRO A 54 7.18 -8.44 -14.76
CA PRO A 54 7.13 -9.80 -15.32
C PRO A 54 7.00 -10.91 -14.27
N SER A 55 7.67 -10.77 -13.12
CA SER A 55 7.62 -11.72 -11.99
C SER A 55 6.22 -11.88 -11.39
N PHE A 56 5.32 -10.91 -11.59
CA PHE A 56 3.93 -11.00 -11.14
C PHE A 56 3.12 -12.07 -11.89
N GLY A 57 3.52 -12.45 -13.12
CA GLY A 57 2.78 -13.36 -14.00
C GLY A 57 2.73 -14.83 -13.57
N VAL A 58 2.88 -15.13 -12.28
CA VAL A 58 2.87 -16.46 -11.67
C VAL A 58 1.54 -16.73 -10.94
N ASN A 59 1.27 -17.98 -10.57
CA ASN A 59 0.15 -18.36 -9.69
C ASN A 59 -1.24 -17.89 -10.19
N GLY A 60 -1.50 -18.04 -11.50
CA GLY A 60 -2.79 -17.68 -12.11
C GLY A 60 -2.97 -16.19 -12.45
N LYS A 61 -1.99 -15.35 -12.13
CA LYS A 61 -2.12 -13.88 -12.21
C LYS A 61 -1.87 -13.26 -13.59
N LYS A 62 -1.54 -14.06 -14.62
CA LYS A 62 -1.16 -13.57 -15.97
C LYS A 62 -2.21 -12.68 -16.65
N LYS A 63 -3.49 -12.82 -16.29
CA LYS A 63 -4.60 -12.07 -16.90
C LYS A 63 -5.02 -10.82 -16.12
N ILE A 64 -4.46 -10.58 -14.93
CA ILE A 64 -4.81 -9.42 -14.12
C ILE A 64 -4.33 -8.14 -14.80
N THR A 65 -5.25 -7.19 -14.97
CA THR A 65 -4.98 -5.86 -15.52
C THR A 65 -4.87 -4.82 -14.42
N ILE A 66 -4.42 -3.61 -14.78
CA ILE A 66 -4.38 -2.46 -13.87
C ILE A 66 -5.79 -2.14 -13.35
N LEU A 67 -6.80 -2.17 -14.21
CA LEU A 67 -8.19 -1.97 -13.84
C LEU A 67 -8.64 -2.98 -12.77
N ILE A 68 -8.33 -4.27 -12.95
CA ILE A 68 -8.69 -5.33 -12.00
C ILE A 68 -8.09 -5.06 -10.61
N LEU A 69 -6.85 -4.57 -10.53
CA LEU A 69 -6.25 -4.18 -9.25
C LEU A 69 -6.98 -2.98 -8.63
N LEU A 70 -7.20 -1.91 -9.41
CA LEU A 70 -7.85 -0.69 -8.94
C LEU A 70 -9.29 -0.93 -8.44
N THR A 71 -9.98 -1.94 -8.99
CA THR A 71 -11.36 -2.27 -8.63
C THR A 71 -11.49 -3.41 -7.63
N HIS A 72 -10.38 -3.88 -7.03
CA HIS A 72 -10.43 -4.97 -6.05
C HIS A 72 -11.05 -6.28 -6.56
N THR A 73 -10.91 -6.58 -7.86
CA THR A 73 -11.48 -7.78 -8.50
C THR A 73 -10.43 -8.81 -8.91
N SER A 74 -9.23 -8.76 -8.32
CA SER A 74 -8.10 -9.62 -8.69
C SER A 74 -8.27 -11.09 -8.35
N GLY A 75 -9.11 -11.40 -7.36
CA GLY A 75 -9.22 -12.73 -6.77
C GLY A 75 -8.17 -13.04 -5.71
N PHE A 76 -7.39 -12.04 -5.26
CA PHE A 76 -6.53 -12.15 -4.09
C PHE A 76 -7.33 -12.38 -2.81
N ASP A 77 -6.64 -12.87 -1.77
CA ASP A 77 -7.12 -12.75 -0.38
C ASP A 77 -7.10 -11.27 0.08
N ALA A 78 -7.80 -10.96 1.17
CA ALA A 78 -7.85 -9.60 1.74
C ALA A 78 -6.46 -9.10 2.12
N ASP A 79 -5.65 -9.97 2.72
CA ASP A 79 -4.33 -9.66 3.25
C ASP A 79 -3.27 -10.67 2.77
N PRO A 80 -1.97 -10.32 2.82
CA PRO A 80 -0.90 -11.26 2.51
C PRO A 80 -0.91 -12.46 3.45
N VAL A 81 -0.82 -13.67 2.88
CA VAL A 81 -0.63 -14.91 3.63
C VAL A 81 0.66 -15.59 3.15
N PRO A 82 1.68 -15.77 4.04
CA PRO A 82 1.73 -15.31 5.42
C PRO A 82 1.87 -13.77 5.51
N SER A 83 1.65 -13.25 6.72
CA SER A 83 1.76 -11.83 7.04
C SER A 83 3.15 -11.25 6.71
N LEU A 84 3.21 -10.00 6.24
CA LEU A 84 4.46 -9.33 5.84
C LEU A 84 5.30 -8.77 7.01
N TYR A 85 4.81 -8.88 8.24
CA TYR A 85 5.43 -8.35 9.46
C TYR A 85 6.69 -9.16 9.88
N PRO A 86 7.56 -8.61 10.77
CA PRO A 86 9.01 -8.83 10.78
C PRO A 86 9.51 -10.26 10.88
N ASP A 87 8.72 -11.17 11.44
CA ASP A 87 9.15 -12.54 11.70
C ASP A 87 9.21 -13.40 10.41
N ALA A 88 8.46 -13.02 9.36
CA ALA A 88 8.42 -13.77 8.11
C ALA A 88 9.40 -13.25 7.04
N TYR A 89 9.70 -11.94 7.04
CA TYR A 89 10.51 -11.29 6.00
C TYR A 89 11.39 -10.18 6.57
N LYS A 90 12.70 -10.26 6.29
CA LYS A 90 13.75 -9.40 6.86
C LYS A 90 13.99 -8.15 6.01
N THR A 91 13.84 -8.27 4.70
CA THR A 91 14.14 -7.16 3.77
C THR A 91 12.89 -6.66 3.06
N HIS A 92 12.95 -5.42 2.55
CA HIS A 92 11.88 -4.87 1.73
C HIS A 92 11.70 -5.65 0.41
N ALA A 93 12.79 -6.11 -0.19
CA ALA A 93 12.76 -6.92 -1.41
C ALA A 93 12.02 -8.25 -1.19
N GLU A 94 12.32 -8.95 -0.08
CA GLU A 94 11.61 -10.18 0.29
C GLU A 94 10.10 -9.96 0.46
N ARG A 95 9.70 -8.82 1.05
CA ARG A 95 8.26 -8.47 1.18
C ARG A 95 7.62 -8.19 -0.17
N ILE A 96 8.33 -7.54 -1.10
CA ILE A 96 7.83 -7.34 -2.47
C ILE A 96 7.68 -8.70 -3.16
N ASP A 97 8.68 -9.56 -3.10
CA ASP A 97 8.64 -10.88 -3.71
C ASP A 97 7.50 -11.73 -3.13
N ALA A 98 7.26 -11.63 -1.81
CA ALA A 98 6.14 -12.27 -1.14
C ALA A 98 4.77 -11.78 -1.66
N VAL A 99 4.61 -10.47 -1.90
CA VAL A 99 3.38 -9.90 -2.51
C VAL A 99 3.22 -10.41 -3.94
N LEU A 100 4.27 -10.37 -4.76
CA LEU A 100 4.22 -10.80 -6.16
C LEU A 100 3.98 -12.31 -6.29
N GLY A 101 4.42 -13.08 -5.29
CA GLY A 101 4.24 -14.52 -5.19
C GLY A 101 2.86 -14.98 -4.71
N GLN A 102 1.96 -14.10 -4.28
CA GLN A 102 0.66 -14.50 -3.74
C GLN A 102 -0.19 -15.32 -4.72
N HIS A 103 -0.96 -16.26 -4.18
CA HIS A 103 -1.93 -17.07 -4.91
C HIS A 103 -3.30 -16.37 -4.97
N LEU A 104 -4.13 -16.79 -5.92
CA LEU A 104 -5.50 -16.32 -6.03
C LEU A 104 -6.45 -17.32 -5.36
N LEU A 105 -7.44 -16.80 -4.63
CA LEU A 105 -8.58 -17.55 -4.12
C LEU A 105 -9.66 -17.72 -5.19
N ASN A 106 -9.78 -16.73 -6.08
CA ASN A 106 -10.82 -16.67 -7.10
C ASN A 106 -10.25 -16.31 -8.46
N SER A 107 -11.03 -16.52 -9.52
CA SER A 107 -10.63 -16.10 -10.86
C SER A 107 -10.58 -14.57 -10.97
N PRO A 108 -9.57 -13.98 -11.65
CA PRO A 108 -9.54 -12.55 -11.89
C PRO A 108 -10.83 -12.05 -12.58
N GLY A 109 -11.41 -10.98 -12.04
CA GLY A 109 -12.63 -10.34 -12.51
C GLY A 109 -13.93 -10.95 -11.99
N SER A 110 -13.91 -12.05 -11.23
CA SER A 110 -15.15 -12.75 -10.85
C SER A 110 -15.81 -12.20 -9.59
N ILE A 111 -15.04 -11.75 -8.60
CA ILE A 111 -15.53 -11.30 -7.28
C ILE A 111 -14.79 -10.03 -6.90
N SER A 112 -15.52 -9.04 -6.37
CA SER A 112 -14.94 -7.86 -5.73
C SER A 112 -14.66 -8.16 -4.25
N LEU A 113 -13.39 -8.23 -3.88
CA LEU A 113 -12.93 -8.38 -2.50
C LEU A 113 -11.90 -7.30 -2.19
N TYR A 114 -12.21 -6.45 -1.21
CA TYR A 114 -11.27 -5.46 -0.71
C TYR A 114 -10.00 -6.15 -0.23
N SER A 115 -8.86 -5.77 -0.81
CA SER A 115 -7.60 -6.48 -0.60
C SER A 115 -6.40 -5.56 -0.75
N ASP A 116 -5.53 -5.59 0.26
CA ASP A 116 -4.30 -4.81 0.35
C ASP A 116 -3.29 -5.22 -0.71
N LEU A 117 -3.30 -6.50 -1.11
CA LEU A 117 -2.43 -7.04 -2.16
C LEU A 117 -2.58 -6.34 -3.50
N ASN A 118 -3.78 -5.82 -3.81
CA ASN A 118 -3.99 -5.04 -5.03
C ASN A 118 -3.14 -3.78 -5.05
N PHE A 119 -3.16 -3.02 -3.96
CA PHE A 119 -2.48 -1.74 -3.87
C PHE A 119 -0.98 -1.89 -3.56
N LEU A 120 -0.60 -2.94 -2.83
CA LEU A 120 0.80 -3.34 -2.71
C LEU A 120 1.40 -3.71 -4.07
N THR A 121 0.62 -4.39 -4.93
CA THR A 121 1.04 -4.68 -6.30
C THR A 121 1.09 -3.41 -7.16
N LEU A 122 0.11 -2.50 -7.07
CA LEU A 122 0.14 -1.25 -7.85
C LEU A 122 1.39 -0.40 -7.58
N LYS A 123 1.93 -0.43 -6.35
CA LYS A 123 3.20 0.24 -6.00
C LYS A 123 4.40 -0.26 -6.82
N THR A 124 4.39 -1.50 -7.29
CA THR A 124 5.50 -2.08 -8.06
C THR A 124 5.39 -1.79 -9.55
N VAL A 125 4.20 -1.41 -10.02
CA VAL A 125 3.92 -1.08 -11.43
C VAL A 125 4.40 0.33 -11.77
N THR A 126 4.38 1.25 -10.81
CA THR A 126 4.72 2.66 -11.03
C THR A 126 6.20 2.85 -11.37
N ASP A 127 6.49 3.78 -12.26
CA ASP A 127 7.86 4.09 -12.72
C ASP A 127 8.75 4.79 -11.66
N ARG A 128 8.13 5.27 -10.59
CA ARG A 128 8.76 5.99 -9.48
C ARG A 128 8.24 5.43 -8.16
N LYS A 129 8.99 5.66 -7.08
CA LYS A 129 8.57 5.26 -5.73
C LYS A 129 7.27 5.96 -5.34
N LEU A 130 6.38 5.24 -4.65
CA LEU A 130 5.08 5.78 -4.24
C LEU A 130 5.22 7.01 -3.34
N ASP A 131 6.24 7.07 -2.46
CA ASP A 131 6.47 8.24 -1.61
C ASP A 131 6.75 9.52 -2.41
N VAL A 132 7.46 9.40 -3.53
CA VAL A 132 7.68 10.51 -4.47
C VAL A 132 6.37 10.92 -5.15
N LEU A 133 5.60 9.96 -5.68
CA LEU A 133 4.33 10.26 -6.35
C LEU A 133 3.32 10.94 -5.43
N ILE A 134 3.20 10.43 -4.20
CA ILE A 134 2.30 11.01 -3.20
C ILE A 134 2.81 12.38 -2.77
N ARG A 135 4.12 12.57 -2.60
CA ARG A 135 4.68 13.88 -2.26
C ARG A 135 4.40 14.94 -3.32
N GLU A 136 4.43 14.59 -4.60
CA GLU A 136 4.03 15.50 -5.68
C GLU A 136 2.55 15.91 -5.57
N ILE A 137 1.67 14.95 -5.26
CA ILE A 137 0.24 15.20 -5.08
C ILE A 137 0.01 16.10 -3.86
N THR A 138 0.61 15.76 -2.71
CA THR A 138 0.42 16.53 -1.47
C THR A 138 1.01 17.92 -1.59
N THR A 139 2.15 18.09 -2.26
CA THR A 139 2.75 19.42 -2.51
C THR A 139 1.85 20.28 -3.39
N ALA A 140 1.25 19.71 -4.45
CA ALA A 140 0.33 20.45 -5.32
C ALA A 140 -0.97 20.87 -4.62
N LEU A 141 -1.33 20.21 -3.51
CA LEU A 141 -2.52 20.47 -2.70
C LEU A 141 -2.21 21.23 -1.40
N ASP A 142 -0.99 21.75 -1.23
CA ASP A 142 -0.56 22.47 -0.01
C ASP A 142 -0.59 21.62 1.28
N MET A 143 -0.56 20.29 1.15
CA MET A 143 -0.60 19.33 2.25
C MET A 143 0.80 19.06 2.81
N HIS A 144 1.38 20.06 3.49
CA HIS A 144 2.78 19.99 3.96
C HIS A 144 3.03 19.01 5.11
N SER A 145 2.00 18.73 5.93
CA SER A 145 2.08 17.84 7.09
C SER A 145 1.61 16.40 6.77
N THR A 146 1.76 15.95 5.52
CA THR A 146 1.42 14.58 5.09
C THR A 146 2.66 13.84 4.62
N PHE A 147 2.99 12.73 5.28
CA PHE A 147 4.21 11.95 5.03
C PHE A 147 4.04 10.48 5.42
N PHE A 148 4.90 9.60 4.88
CA PHE A 148 5.02 8.23 5.33
C PHE A 148 5.88 8.15 6.60
N ASN A 149 5.42 7.43 7.62
CA ASN A 149 6.21 7.15 8.82
C ASN A 149 7.30 6.10 8.51
N LYS A 150 8.51 6.55 8.16
CA LYS A 150 9.63 5.67 7.77
C LYS A 150 10.26 4.91 8.94
N SER A 151 10.06 5.39 10.16
CA SER A 151 10.69 4.84 11.36
C SER A 151 9.72 3.96 12.18
N ASN A 152 8.43 3.96 11.83
CA ASN A 152 7.35 3.44 12.67
C ASN A 152 7.45 3.94 14.13
N VAL A 153 8.02 5.13 14.30
CA VAL A 153 8.13 5.81 15.59
C VAL A 153 6.83 6.57 15.68
N GLU A 154 5.95 6.15 16.61
CA GLU A 154 4.88 7.04 17.07
C GLU A 154 5.54 8.34 17.50
N SER A 155 5.00 9.49 17.07
CA SER A 155 5.59 10.79 17.35
C SER A 155 5.99 10.88 18.82
N SER A 156 7.29 10.98 19.07
CA SER A 156 7.81 11.17 20.40
C SER A 156 7.21 12.45 20.96
N LYS A 157 6.59 12.34 22.14
CA LYS A 157 6.07 13.41 22.98
C LYS A 157 6.77 14.75 22.70
N SER A 158 5.97 15.75 22.34
CA SER A 158 6.42 17.15 22.42
C SER A 158 7.12 17.35 23.75
N GLN A 159 8.34 17.90 23.71
CA GLN A 159 9.01 18.42 24.90
C GLN A 159 8.17 19.52 25.56
#